data_AF-A0A2E3Q452-F1
#
_entry.id   AF-A0A2E3Q452-F1
#
_cell.length_a   1.000
_cell.length_b   1.000
_cell.length_c   1.000
_cell.angle_alpha   90.00
_cell.angle_beta   90.00
_cell.angle_gamma   90.00
#
_symmetry.space_group_name_H-M   'P 1'
#
loop_
_entity.id
_entity.type
_entity.pdbx_description
1 polymer ?
#
loop_
_entity_poly.entity_id
_entity_poly.type
_entity_poly.pdbx_seq_one_letter_code
_entity_poly.pdbx_strand_id
1 'polypeptide(L)'
;MRTVYLETFGCQMNELDSELVRGHMESLGYDFTEDPAAASILLYNTCSVREQAENKAFSRIGLAGVRKREGEDLLVGVLGCMAERDGVDMLRRHPQVDLLCGPGELDKLPVLIDNAARAASLDGSARPDPMDRVALAGNTSRRSAALSAAEGDLESLDLARAFDPERAAGRSRSAYVRITRGCNKFCTYCVVPHTRGAEVHRPPDGIIEECRRLAAAGVQEVTLLGQTVNHYRYTHGVAVTIGGDERPQVGPGLRAFRNEILDDPGTTTFAQLLARIHDEVPELPRLRFLTSYPRDFGDDVLSVMASRPRICRYLHVPVQSGSNRILKLMNRGYTVEEYLEFVDRVLEHLPDACIAGDIIVGFPTETDEDFDATKAVLRRVPFKNNFIFKYSPRPGTVAIDRFEDDVTDEVKRARNNELLALQAEIGTAVHASWVGREVDVLVERITKKSPTPRVSAVDARVTLGRGLSIGLPASAAGSGPDADSPHGEHPDKETPVQVSGRTSGDLITVFDLPSQALASQSVGTIQRVRVEDSGPLLLRGTLVSPPPVQS
;
A
#
# COMPACT_ATOMS: atom_id res chain seq x y z
N MET A 1 -24.68 -20.31 7.84
CA MET A 1 -23.33 -19.84 7.47
C MET A 1 -23.31 -18.34 7.71
N ARG A 2 -22.30 -17.78 8.39
CA ARG A 2 -22.26 -16.34 8.65
C ARG A 2 -21.67 -15.63 7.42
N THR A 3 -22.42 -14.69 6.85
CA THR A 3 -22.00 -13.91 5.68
C THR A 3 -21.24 -12.66 6.12
N VAL A 4 -20.07 -12.45 5.55
CA VAL A 4 -19.13 -11.39 5.94
C VAL A 4 -18.96 -10.41 4.79
N TYR A 5 -19.10 -9.11 5.08
CA TYR A 5 -18.69 -8.04 4.20
C TYR A 5 -17.47 -7.36 4.81
N LEU A 6 -16.37 -7.28 4.06
CA LEU A 6 -15.11 -6.67 4.48
C LEU A 6 -14.74 -5.54 3.52
N GLU A 7 -14.81 -4.30 4.00
CA GLU A 7 -14.40 -3.11 3.25
C GLU A 7 -13.08 -2.58 3.82
N THR A 8 -12.12 -2.32 2.93
CA THR A 8 -10.77 -1.89 3.29
C THR A 8 -10.56 -0.43 2.94
N PHE A 9 -10.00 0.32 3.89
CA PHE A 9 -9.60 1.71 3.74
C PHE A 9 -8.15 1.87 4.16
N GLY A 10 -7.36 2.64 3.39
CA GLY A 10 -6.03 3.05 3.84
C GLY A 10 -4.91 2.72 2.86
N CYS A 11 -4.01 1.84 3.27
CA CYS A 11 -2.78 1.53 2.54
C CYS A 11 -2.67 0.04 2.16
N GLN A 12 -1.59 -0.30 1.44
CA GLN A 12 -1.28 -1.64 0.95
C GLN A 12 -1.16 -2.67 2.08
N MET A 13 -0.73 -2.26 3.28
CA MET A 13 -0.73 -3.14 4.45
C MET A 13 -2.15 -3.52 4.87
N ASN A 14 -3.12 -2.59 4.81
CA ASN A 14 -4.51 -2.91 5.12
C ASN A 14 -5.11 -3.84 4.06
N GLU A 15 -4.77 -3.67 2.77
CA GLU A 15 -5.20 -4.60 1.72
C GLU A 15 -4.68 -6.02 1.99
N LEU A 16 -3.40 -6.15 2.34
CA LEU A 16 -2.82 -7.45 2.72
C LEU A 16 -3.48 -8.02 4.00
N ASP A 17 -3.64 -7.20 5.04
CA ASP A 17 -4.28 -7.60 6.30
C ASP A 17 -5.71 -8.15 6.01
N SER A 18 -6.45 -7.50 5.10
CA SER A 18 -7.79 -7.95 4.67
C SER A 18 -7.76 -9.24 3.85
N GLU A 19 -6.75 -9.43 3.00
CA GLU A 19 -6.58 -10.66 2.23
C GLU A 19 -6.32 -11.87 3.15
N LEU A 20 -5.45 -11.69 4.15
CA LEU A 20 -5.11 -12.75 5.11
C LEU A 20 -6.29 -13.11 6.00
N VAL A 21 -7.00 -12.10 6.52
CA VAL A 21 -8.22 -12.28 7.30
C VAL A 21 -9.25 -13.07 6.51
N ARG A 22 -9.44 -12.72 5.23
CA ARG A 22 -10.39 -13.39 4.35
C ARG A 22 -10.04 -14.87 4.15
N GLY A 23 -8.81 -15.17 3.73
CA GLY A 23 -8.39 -16.56 3.50
C GLY A 23 -8.48 -17.42 4.75
N HIS A 24 -8.10 -16.87 5.91
CA HIS A 24 -8.23 -17.58 7.18
C HIS A 24 -9.70 -17.84 7.56
N MET A 25 -10.57 -16.82 7.46
CA MET A 25 -11.99 -16.98 7.78
C MET A 25 -12.71 -17.92 6.80
N GLU A 26 -12.37 -17.89 5.51
CA GLU A 26 -12.90 -18.83 4.51
C GLU A 26 -12.52 -20.29 4.86
N SER A 27 -11.28 -20.52 5.31
CA SER A 27 -10.84 -21.84 5.79
C SER A 27 -11.63 -22.36 7.01
N LEU A 28 -12.25 -21.43 7.76
CA LEU A 28 -13.11 -21.72 8.90
C LEU A 28 -14.61 -21.77 8.53
N GLY A 29 -14.95 -21.65 7.24
CA GLY A 29 -16.32 -21.78 6.74
C GLY A 29 -17.16 -20.49 6.78
N TYR A 30 -16.54 -19.32 6.87
CA TYR A 30 -17.22 -18.04 6.63
C TYR A 30 -17.41 -17.80 5.13
N ASP A 31 -18.52 -17.17 4.76
CA ASP A 31 -18.81 -16.84 3.36
C ASP A 31 -18.72 -15.32 3.15
N PHE A 32 -17.99 -14.87 2.14
CA PHE A 32 -17.79 -13.45 1.88
C PHE A 32 -18.66 -12.92 0.75
N THR A 33 -19.31 -11.79 0.98
CA THR A 33 -20.14 -11.09 0.01
C THR A 33 -19.60 -9.71 -0.34
N GLU A 34 -19.81 -9.27 -1.58
CA GLU A 34 -19.55 -7.90 -2.03
C GLU A 34 -20.75 -6.96 -1.76
N ASP A 35 -21.91 -7.53 -1.42
CA ASP A 35 -23.09 -6.76 -1.03
C ASP A 35 -23.15 -6.59 0.50
N PRO A 36 -22.97 -5.37 1.02
CA PRO A 36 -23.07 -5.13 2.45
C PRO A 36 -24.46 -5.40 3.02
N ALA A 37 -25.53 -5.34 2.21
CA ALA A 37 -26.89 -5.61 2.67
C ALA A 37 -27.10 -7.10 3.01
N ALA A 38 -26.42 -8.01 2.30
CA ALA A 38 -26.55 -9.46 2.48
C ALA A 38 -25.68 -10.02 3.63
N ALA A 39 -24.83 -9.20 4.26
CA ALA A 39 -23.91 -9.63 5.29
C ALA A 39 -24.51 -9.55 6.71
N SER A 40 -24.28 -10.58 7.52
CA SER A 40 -24.55 -10.57 8.96
C SER A 40 -23.37 -10.05 9.78
N ILE A 41 -22.17 -9.96 9.18
CA ILE A 41 -20.97 -9.38 9.79
C ILE A 41 -20.41 -8.31 8.85
N LEU A 42 -20.30 -7.07 9.33
CA LEU A 42 -19.60 -5.98 8.65
C LEU A 42 -18.26 -5.73 9.31
N LEU A 43 -17.19 -5.87 8.55
CA LEU A 43 -15.82 -5.63 8.96
C LEU A 43 -15.26 -4.42 8.19
N TYR A 44 -14.75 -3.43 8.91
CA TYR A 44 -14.12 -2.25 8.32
C TYR A 44 -12.64 -2.22 8.71
N ASN A 45 -11.76 -2.61 7.80
CA ASN A 45 -10.32 -2.53 8.02
C ASN A 45 -9.81 -1.16 7.60
N THR A 46 -9.22 -0.40 8.52
CA THR A 46 -8.90 1.01 8.27
C THR A 46 -7.56 1.46 8.86
N CYS A 47 -6.98 2.48 8.24
CA CYS A 47 -5.70 3.09 8.60
C CYS A 47 -5.91 4.28 9.54
N SER A 48 -4.99 4.48 10.49
CA SER A 48 -4.96 5.63 11.41
C SER A 48 -4.02 6.76 10.96
N VAL A 49 -3.39 6.59 9.78
CA VAL A 49 -2.41 7.55 9.23
C VAL A 49 -3.09 8.55 8.30
N ARG A 50 -4.10 8.13 7.54
CA ARG A 50 -4.76 8.95 6.50
C ARG A 50 -6.14 9.41 6.95
N GLU A 51 -6.35 10.72 7.04
CA GLU A 51 -7.63 11.31 7.49
C GLU A 51 -8.84 10.83 6.71
N GLN A 52 -8.71 10.81 5.38
CA GLN A 52 -9.82 10.43 4.51
C GLN A 52 -10.22 8.96 4.70
N ALA A 53 -9.28 8.09 5.09
CA ALA A 53 -9.59 6.69 5.39
C ALA A 53 -10.44 6.58 6.67
N GLU A 54 -10.07 7.33 7.72
CA GLU A 54 -10.85 7.40 8.97
C GLU A 54 -12.25 7.96 8.73
N ASN A 55 -12.37 9.08 8.01
CA ASN A 55 -13.65 9.72 7.73
C ASN A 55 -14.61 8.79 6.97
N LYS A 56 -14.08 8.01 6.01
CA LYS A 56 -14.86 6.98 5.30
C LYS A 56 -15.30 5.86 6.24
N ALA A 57 -14.40 5.34 7.07
CA ALA A 57 -14.71 4.30 8.04
C ALA A 57 -15.80 4.76 9.03
N PHE A 58 -15.69 5.97 9.60
CA PHE A 58 -16.72 6.54 10.47
C PHE A 58 -18.07 6.68 9.76
N SER A 59 -18.08 7.11 8.49
CA SER A 59 -19.31 7.20 7.70
C SER A 59 -19.99 5.83 7.55
N ARG A 60 -19.22 4.76 7.25
CA ARG A 60 -19.74 3.39 7.15
C ARG A 60 -20.24 2.84 8.47
N ILE A 61 -19.50 3.06 9.56
CA ILE A 61 -19.89 2.69 10.93
C ILE A 61 -21.20 3.40 11.32
N GLY A 62 -21.40 4.64 10.89
CA GLY A 62 -22.65 5.37 11.08
C GLY A 62 -23.84 4.70 10.39
N LEU A 63 -23.69 4.32 9.12
CA LEU A 63 -24.72 3.61 8.35
C LEU A 63 -25.06 2.24 8.94
N ALA A 64 -24.04 1.47 9.34
CA ALA A 64 -24.25 0.19 10.04
C ALA A 64 -25.02 0.37 11.36
N GLY A 65 -24.78 1.48 12.06
CA GLY A 65 -25.53 1.83 13.27
C GLY A 65 -27.00 2.15 13.02
N VAL A 66 -27.37 2.66 11.85
CA VAL A 66 -28.79 2.86 11.45
C VAL A 66 -29.47 1.51 11.32
N ARG A 67 -28.88 0.58 10.56
CA ARG A 67 -29.41 -0.78 10.33
C ARG A 67 -29.66 -1.54 11.65
N LYS A 68 -28.71 -1.46 12.58
CA LYS A 68 -28.88 -2.02 13.93
C LYS A 68 -30.05 -1.44 14.71
N ARG A 69 -30.33 -0.14 14.57
CA ARG A 69 -31.48 0.50 15.23
C ARG A 69 -32.80 0.12 14.57
N GLU A 70 -32.78 -0.22 13.29
CA GLU A 70 -33.92 -0.75 12.55
C GLU A 70 -34.20 -2.23 12.86
N GLY A 71 -33.40 -2.85 13.73
CA GLY A 71 -33.62 -4.20 14.25
C GLY A 71 -32.88 -5.31 13.50
N GLU A 72 -31.95 -4.97 12.61
CA GLU A 72 -31.10 -5.96 11.95
C GLU A 72 -30.12 -6.60 12.94
N ASP A 73 -30.10 -7.95 12.97
CA ASP A 73 -29.10 -8.73 13.71
C ASP A 73 -27.77 -8.73 12.95
N LEU A 74 -26.96 -7.71 13.26
CA LEU A 74 -25.73 -7.38 12.54
C LEU A 74 -24.58 -7.28 13.52
N LEU A 75 -23.43 -7.89 13.20
CA LEU A 75 -22.19 -7.66 13.91
C LEU A 75 -21.34 -6.62 13.16
N VAL A 76 -20.76 -5.64 13.87
CA VAL A 76 -19.92 -4.59 13.29
C VAL A 76 -18.55 -4.60 13.94
N GLY A 77 -17.51 -4.92 13.17
CA GLY A 77 -16.11 -4.91 13.61
C GLY A 77 -15.29 -3.82 12.92
N VAL A 78 -14.34 -3.25 13.65
CA VAL A 78 -13.32 -2.34 13.09
C VAL A 78 -11.95 -2.98 13.25
N LEU A 79 -11.18 -3.02 12.17
CA LEU A 79 -9.86 -3.62 12.12
C LEU A 79 -8.79 -2.59 11.77
N GLY A 80 -7.54 -2.96 12.00
CA GLY A 80 -6.38 -2.21 11.53
C GLY A 80 -5.92 -1.12 12.49
N CYS A 81 -5.03 -0.24 12.04
CA CYS A 81 -4.31 0.69 12.92
C CYS A 81 -5.24 1.66 13.68
N MET A 82 -6.43 1.94 13.15
CA MET A 82 -7.43 2.78 13.82
C MET A 82 -8.05 2.08 15.03
N ALA A 83 -8.32 0.77 14.92
CA ALA A 83 -8.83 -0.03 16.03
C ALA A 83 -7.83 -0.06 17.19
N GLU A 84 -6.54 -0.23 16.87
CA GLU A 84 -5.45 -0.21 17.86
C GLU A 84 -5.31 1.17 18.53
N ARG A 85 -5.32 2.25 17.73
CA ARG A 85 -5.11 3.62 18.24
C ARG A 85 -6.27 4.09 19.11
N ASP A 86 -7.50 3.97 18.61
CA ASP A 86 -8.68 4.53 19.27
C ASP A 86 -9.17 3.63 20.40
N GLY A 87 -8.90 2.32 20.33
CA GLY A 87 -9.18 1.35 21.38
C GLY A 87 -10.56 1.52 22.02
N VAL A 88 -10.60 1.53 23.36
CA VAL A 88 -11.85 1.63 24.13
C VAL A 88 -12.65 2.90 23.83
N ASP A 89 -11.99 4.00 23.48
CA ASP A 89 -12.67 5.26 23.17
C ASP A 89 -13.47 5.19 21.87
N MET A 90 -13.11 4.29 20.94
CA MET A 90 -13.94 3.97 19.77
C MET A 90 -15.29 3.41 20.19
N LEU A 91 -15.30 2.46 21.13
CA LEU A 91 -16.53 1.81 21.59
C LEU A 91 -17.43 2.77 22.35
N ARG A 92 -16.84 3.73 23.08
CA ARG A 92 -17.57 4.80 23.76
C ARG A 92 -18.21 5.78 22.77
N ARG A 93 -17.46 6.22 21.75
CA ARG A 93 -17.96 7.17 20.73
C ARG A 93 -18.91 6.54 19.72
N HIS A 94 -18.72 5.26 19.41
CA HIS A 94 -19.50 4.50 18.44
C HIS A 94 -20.03 3.20 19.08
N PRO A 95 -21.08 3.28 19.92
CA PRO A 95 -21.61 2.12 20.63
C PRO A 95 -22.09 0.97 19.72
N GLN A 96 -22.37 1.26 18.44
CA GLN A 96 -22.75 0.27 17.45
C GLN A 96 -21.62 -0.67 17.01
N VAL A 97 -20.36 -0.35 17.30
CA VAL A 97 -19.21 -1.24 17.03
C VAL A 97 -19.16 -2.32 18.11
N ASP A 98 -19.04 -3.59 17.73
CA ASP A 98 -19.04 -4.75 18.63
C ASP A 98 -17.66 -5.28 18.98
N LEU A 99 -16.73 -5.22 18.04
CA LEU A 99 -15.37 -5.70 18.24
C LEU A 99 -14.36 -4.78 17.57
N LEU A 100 -13.17 -4.79 18.14
CA LEU A 100 -11.98 -4.12 17.63
C LEU A 100 -10.91 -5.18 17.45
N CYS A 101 -10.18 -5.12 16.34
CA CYS A 101 -9.08 -6.04 16.06
C CYS A 101 -7.87 -5.26 15.55
N GLY A 102 -6.82 -5.19 16.36
CA GLY A 102 -5.58 -4.52 16.00
C GLY A 102 -4.81 -5.28 14.91
N PRO A 103 -3.86 -4.63 14.21
CA PRO A 103 -3.01 -5.31 13.22
C PRO A 103 -2.17 -6.45 13.79
N GLY A 104 -1.96 -6.46 15.12
CA GLY A 104 -1.19 -7.48 15.84
C GLY A 104 -2.01 -8.68 16.34
N GLU A 105 -3.31 -8.73 16.04
CA GLU A 105 -4.24 -9.74 16.59
C GLU A 105 -5.22 -10.29 15.52
N LEU A 106 -4.86 -10.16 14.24
CA LEU A 106 -5.73 -10.59 13.13
C LEU A 106 -6.05 -12.08 13.17
N ASP A 107 -5.13 -12.90 13.72
CA ASP A 107 -5.27 -14.33 13.97
C ASP A 107 -6.39 -14.64 14.96
N LYS A 108 -6.66 -13.72 15.88
CA LYS A 108 -7.70 -13.87 16.91
C LYS A 108 -9.08 -13.47 16.43
N LEU A 109 -9.21 -12.85 15.24
CA LEU A 109 -10.47 -12.30 14.75
C LEU A 109 -11.65 -13.29 14.78
N PRO A 110 -11.52 -14.57 14.38
CA PRO A 110 -12.63 -15.53 14.47
C PRO A 110 -13.14 -15.71 15.90
N VAL A 111 -12.22 -15.78 16.87
CA VAL A 111 -12.54 -15.90 18.30
C VAL A 111 -13.22 -14.62 18.79
N LEU A 112 -12.76 -13.45 18.35
CA LEU A 112 -13.37 -12.15 18.70
C LEU A 112 -14.80 -12.04 18.17
N ILE A 113 -15.05 -12.51 16.95
CA ILE A 113 -16.40 -12.57 16.36
C ILE A 113 -17.31 -13.48 17.19
N ASP A 114 -16.84 -14.66 17.57
CA ASP A 114 -17.61 -15.60 18.38
C ASP A 114 -17.94 -15.05 19.77
N ASN A 115 -16.98 -14.38 20.42
CA ASN A 115 -17.20 -13.74 21.71
C ASN A 115 -18.24 -12.61 21.62
N ALA A 116 -18.14 -11.77 20.58
CA ALA A 116 -19.09 -10.68 20.34
C ALA A 116 -20.50 -11.20 20.03
N ALA A 117 -20.63 -12.25 19.23
CA ALA A 117 -21.93 -12.88 18.94
C ALA A 117 -22.58 -13.50 20.18
N ARG A 118 -21.77 -14.11 21.07
CA ARG A 118 -22.26 -14.66 22.35
C ARG A 118 -22.71 -13.57 23.31
N ALA A 119 -21.97 -12.46 23.41
CA ALA A 119 -22.35 -11.32 24.24
C ALA A 119 -23.69 -10.72 23.79
N ALA A 120 -23.89 -10.55 22.47
CA ALA A 120 -25.16 -10.08 21.92
C ALA A 120 -26.35 -11.00 22.21
N SER A 121 -26.11 -12.32 22.37
CA SER A 121 -27.16 -13.31 22.66
C SER A 121 -27.55 -13.39 24.14
N LEU A 122 -26.67 -12.93 25.05
CA LEU A 122 -26.89 -13.00 26.51
C LEU A 122 -27.63 -11.76 27.05
N ASP A 123 -27.55 -10.62 26.35
CA ASP A 123 -28.14 -9.36 26.80
C ASP A 123 -29.53 -9.10 26.21
N GLY A 124 -30.55 -9.61 26.92
CA GLY A 124 -31.95 -9.29 26.65
C GLY A 124 -32.42 -7.90 27.13
N SER A 125 -31.59 -7.09 27.82
CA SER A 125 -32.04 -5.76 28.29
C SER A 125 -30.97 -4.73 28.73
N ALA A 126 -29.67 -4.98 28.63
CA ALA A 126 -28.66 -3.93 28.86
C ALA A 126 -27.40 -4.22 28.04
N ARG A 127 -26.93 -3.27 27.20
CA ARG A 127 -25.62 -3.42 26.53
C ARG A 127 -24.51 -3.44 27.60
N PRO A 128 -23.49 -4.32 27.51
CA PRO A 128 -22.43 -4.38 28.50
C PRO A 128 -21.61 -3.08 28.50
N ASP A 129 -20.99 -2.75 29.63
CA ASP A 129 -20.06 -1.63 29.74
C ASP A 129 -18.96 -1.76 28.67
N PRO A 130 -18.52 -0.68 28.00
CA PRO A 130 -17.38 -0.70 27.10
C PRO A 130 -16.16 -1.46 27.64
N MET A 131 -15.88 -1.44 28.95
CA MET A 131 -14.81 -2.21 29.57
C MET A 131 -15.06 -3.73 29.55
N ASP A 132 -16.29 -4.18 29.77
CA ASP A 132 -16.65 -5.60 29.71
C ASP A 132 -16.56 -6.12 28.27
N ARG A 133 -16.94 -5.30 27.29
CA ARG A 133 -16.80 -5.61 25.85
C ARG A 133 -15.34 -5.75 25.44
N VAL A 134 -14.46 -4.93 26.00
CA VAL A 134 -12.99 -4.99 25.80
C VAL A 134 -12.40 -6.25 26.41
N ALA A 135 -12.87 -6.67 27.59
CA ALA A 135 -12.46 -7.92 28.22
C ALA A 135 -12.95 -9.15 27.42
N LEU A 136 -14.18 -9.11 26.90
CA LEU A 136 -14.74 -10.12 25.98
C LEU A 136 -14.03 -10.12 24.61
N ALA A 137 -13.56 -8.97 24.15
CA ALA A 137 -12.75 -8.79 22.94
C ALA A 137 -11.24 -8.95 23.18
N GLY A 138 -10.81 -9.48 24.33
CA GLY A 138 -9.41 -9.86 24.59
C GLY A 138 -8.41 -8.71 24.81
N ASN A 139 -8.84 -7.46 24.81
CA ASN A 139 -7.94 -6.31 24.71
C ASN A 139 -7.52 -5.76 26.09
N THR A 140 -7.02 -6.63 26.98
CA THR A 140 -6.27 -6.18 28.16
C THR A 140 -4.81 -5.94 27.78
N SER A 141 -4.53 -4.77 27.22
CA SER A 141 -3.20 -4.19 27.20
C SER A 141 -2.77 -3.82 28.64
N ARG A 142 -2.39 -4.84 29.42
CA ARG A 142 -1.44 -4.79 30.54
C ARG A 142 -1.25 -6.20 31.13
N ARG A 143 -0.18 -6.86 30.67
CA ARG A 143 0.50 -8.01 31.32
C ARG A 143 -0.42 -9.16 31.77
N SER A 144 -0.76 -10.05 30.84
CA SER A 144 -0.92 -11.48 31.18
C SER A 144 0.28 -12.23 30.61
N ALA A 145 1.23 -12.55 31.47
CA ALA A 145 2.40 -13.37 31.15
C ALA A 145 2.04 -14.80 30.69
N ALA A 146 0.76 -15.20 30.75
CA ALA A 146 0.27 -16.48 30.27
C ALA A 146 -0.15 -16.46 28.79
N LEU A 147 -0.38 -15.28 28.17
CA LEU A 147 -0.74 -15.15 26.75
C LEU A 147 0.42 -14.79 25.82
N SER A 148 1.60 -14.43 26.36
CA SER A 148 2.83 -14.29 25.55
C SER A 148 3.31 -15.60 24.91
N ALA A 149 2.69 -16.74 25.25
CA ALA A 149 2.91 -18.01 24.57
C ALA A 149 2.24 -18.11 23.19
N ALA A 150 1.42 -17.12 22.78
CA ALA A 150 0.71 -17.07 21.49
C ALA A 150 1.28 -16.03 20.51
N GLU A 151 2.54 -15.59 20.67
CA GLU A 151 3.21 -14.73 19.67
C GLU A 151 3.59 -15.48 18.37
N GLY A 152 3.09 -16.73 18.19
CA GLY A 152 3.40 -17.62 17.07
C GLY A 152 2.33 -17.74 15.96
N ASP A 153 1.16 -17.11 16.06
CA ASP A 153 0.03 -17.37 15.15
C ASP A 153 -0.21 -16.35 14.03
N LEU A 154 0.41 -15.16 14.06
CA LEU A 154 0.31 -14.25 12.90
C LEU A 154 1.08 -14.76 11.68
N GLU A 155 2.19 -15.44 11.90
CA GLU A 155 2.91 -16.12 10.83
C GLU A 155 2.15 -17.36 10.37
N SER A 156 1.37 -18.01 11.25
CA SER A 156 0.45 -19.05 10.82
C SER A 156 -0.63 -18.47 9.90
N LEU A 157 -1.08 -17.22 10.04
CA LEU A 157 -1.91 -16.56 9.02
C LEU A 157 -1.18 -16.31 7.70
N ASP A 158 0.06 -15.77 7.75
CA ASP A 158 0.86 -15.50 6.55
C ASP A 158 1.19 -16.83 5.81
N LEU A 159 1.47 -17.92 6.54
CA LEU A 159 1.78 -19.25 6.01
C LEU A 159 0.54 -20.06 5.61
N ALA A 160 -0.53 -19.99 6.41
CA ALA A 160 -1.81 -20.68 6.20
C ALA A 160 -2.75 -19.88 5.29
N ARG A 161 -2.22 -18.91 4.53
CA ARG A 161 -2.90 -18.33 3.38
C ARG A 161 -3.40 -19.46 2.48
N ALA A 162 -4.67 -19.82 2.70
CA ALA A 162 -5.39 -20.79 1.90
C ALA A 162 -5.65 -20.12 0.56
N PHE A 163 -4.81 -20.41 -0.41
CA PHE A 163 -5.04 -19.96 -1.78
C PHE A 163 -6.25 -20.69 -2.32
N ASP A 164 -7.32 -19.95 -2.61
CA ASP A 164 -8.33 -20.38 -3.55
C ASP A 164 -7.78 -20.19 -4.97
N PRO A 165 -7.44 -21.27 -5.70
CA PRO A 165 -6.93 -21.20 -7.07
C PRO A 165 -7.92 -20.51 -8.03
N GLU A 166 -9.23 -20.57 -7.75
CA GLU A 166 -10.26 -19.95 -8.57
C GLU A 166 -10.28 -18.42 -8.42
N ARG A 167 -9.80 -17.88 -7.28
CA ARG A 167 -9.60 -16.42 -7.10
C ARG A 167 -8.25 -15.91 -7.56
N ALA A 168 -7.21 -16.75 -7.61
CA ALA A 168 -6.01 -16.44 -8.39
C ALA A 168 -6.33 -16.35 -9.89
N ALA A 169 -7.33 -17.10 -10.37
CA ALA A 169 -7.94 -16.90 -11.68
C ALA A 169 -8.79 -15.60 -11.77
N GLY A 170 -9.15 -15.01 -10.62
CA GLY A 170 -9.78 -13.70 -10.46
C GLY A 170 -8.83 -12.51 -10.66
N ARG A 171 -8.37 -12.34 -11.90
CA ARG A 171 -7.92 -11.07 -12.54
C ARG A 171 -6.68 -10.32 -12.01
N SER A 172 -6.18 -10.56 -10.79
CA SER A 172 -4.96 -9.87 -10.31
C SER A 172 -3.80 -10.85 -10.13
N ARG A 173 -2.90 -10.92 -11.13
CA ARG A 173 -1.66 -11.71 -11.03
C ARG A 173 -0.53 -10.97 -10.31
N SER A 174 -0.88 -10.17 -9.31
CA SER A 174 0.05 -9.48 -8.41
C SER A 174 -0.31 -9.78 -6.96
N ALA A 175 0.69 -9.96 -6.11
CA ALA A 175 0.51 -10.31 -4.71
C ALA A 175 1.44 -9.51 -3.79
N TYR A 176 0.99 -9.27 -2.56
CA TYR A 176 1.81 -8.71 -1.50
C TYR A 176 2.38 -9.82 -0.63
N VAL A 177 3.64 -9.67 -0.20
CA VAL A 177 4.31 -10.55 0.77
C VAL A 177 4.93 -9.67 1.84
N ARG A 178 4.49 -9.83 3.09
CA ARG A 178 5.05 -9.09 4.22
C ARG A 178 6.42 -9.67 4.57
N ILE A 179 7.45 -8.85 4.69
CA ILE A 179 8.77 -9.31 5.18
C ILE A 179 9.10 -8.76 6.58
N THR A 180 8.52 -7.59 6.89
CA THR A 180 8.73 -6.87 8.14
C THR A 180 7.39 -6.34 8.64
N ARG A 181 7.19 -6.41 9.95
CA ARG A 181 6.09 -5.77 10.69
C ARG A 181 6.66 -4.70 11.62
N GLY A 182 5.88 -3.67 11.91
CA GLY A 182 6.22 -2.67 12.92
C GLY A 182 7.29 -1.72 12.40
N CYS A 183 7.65 -0.73 13.20
CA CYS A 183 8.61 0.28 12.77
C CYS A 183 9.36 0.85 13.96
N ASN A 184 10.69 0.82 13.89
CA ASN A 184 11.57 1.43 14.89
C ASN A 184 11.90 2.90 14.58
N LYS A 185 11.36 3.47 13.49
CA LYS A 185 11.51 4.89 13.14
C LYS A 185 10.47 5.73 13.88
N PHE A 186 10.89 6.37 14.96
CA PHE A 186 10.07 7.30 15.74
C PHE A 186 9.98 8.69 15.07
N CYS A 187 9.47 8.75 13.84
CA CYS A 187 9.19 10.02 13.17
C CYS A 187 8.10 10.77 13.95
N THR A 188 8.25 12.06 14.21
CA THR A 188 7.38 12.78 15.17
C THR A 188 5.92 12.84 14.73
N TYR A 189 5.65 12.81 13.42
CA TYR A 189 4.30 12.82 12.83
C TYR A 189 3.68 11.42 12.66
N CYS A 190 4.41 10.34 12.95
CA CYS A 190 3.99 8.98 12.60
C CYS A 190 3.47 8.20 13.82
N VAL A 191 2.28 7.63 13.71
CA VAL A 191 1.64 6.81 14.76
C VAL A 191 1.99 5.31 14.65
N VAL A 192 2.68 4.90 13.58
CA VAL A 192 2.92 3.49 13.26
C VAL A 192 3.67 2.72 14.36
N PRO A 193 4.73 3.26 15.01
CA PRO A 193 5.42 2.54 16.09
C PRO A 193 4.48 2.15 17.25
N HIS A 194 3.46 2.97 17.52
CA HIS A 194 2.47 2.71 18.57
C HIS A 194 1.36 1.77 18.14
N THR A 195 1.04 1.69 16.83
CA THR A 195 -0.12 0.92 16.31
C THR A 195 0.24 -0.40 15.66
N ARG A 196 1.50 -0.58 15.22
CA ARG A 196 1.99 -1.86 14.66
C ARG A 196 3.09 -2.50 15.50
N GLY A 197 3.58 -1.79 16.51
CA GLY A 197 4.61 -2.25 17.44
C GLY A 197 6.04 -2.08 16.93
N ALA A 198 6.96 -2.66 17.69
CA ALA A 198 8.38 -2.72 17.34
C ALA A 198 8.58 -3.46 16.01
N GLU A 199 9.67 -3.15 15.33
CA GLU A 199 10.05 -3.83 14.10
C GLU A 199 10.35 -5.31 14.34
N VAL A 200 9.80 -6.18 13.50
CA VAL A 200 9.96 -7.63 13.55
C VAL A 200 10.13 -8.17 12.13
N HIS A 201 11.16 -8.99 11.92
CA HIS A 201 11.55 -9.57 10.63
C HIS A 201 11.15 -11.05 10.57
N ARG A 202 10.52 -11.45 9.46
CA ARG A 202 10.17 -12.86 9.21
C ARG A 202 11.40 -13.67 8.79
N PRO A 203 11.44 -14.99 9.07
CA PRO A 203 12.47 -15.88 8.54
C PRO A 203 12.54 -15.85 7.00
N PRO A 204 13.75 -15.79 6.40
CA PRO A 204 13.90 -15.62 4.96
C PRO A 204 13.38 -16.83 4.18
N ASP A 205 13.55 -18.04 4.70
CA ASP A 205 13.13 -19.28 4.03
C ASP A 205 11.61 -19.36 3.91
N GLY A 206 10.89 -18.90 4.95
CA GLY A 206 9.42 -18.79 4.91
C GLY A 206 8.93 -17.79 3.87
N ILE A 207 9.63 -16.66 3.69
CA ILE A 207 9.32 -15.65 2.67
C ILE A 207 9.55 -16.23 1.26
N ILE A 208 10.67 -16.91 1.04
CA ILE A 208 11.02 -17.52 -0.26
C ILE A 208 10.01 -18.60 -0.64
N GLU A 209 9.64 -19.45 0.31
CA GLU A 209 8.65 -20.50 0.08
C GLU A 209 7.26 -19.91 -0.21
N GLU A 210 6.86 -18.84 0.47
CA GLU A 210 5.63 -18.10 0.14
C GLU A 210 5.69 -17.54 -1.30
N CYS A 211 6.82 -16.93 -1.69
CA CYS A 211 7.03 -16.45 -3.06
C CYS A 211 6.95 -17.58 -4.09
N ARG A 212 7.51 -18.76 -3.78
CA ARG A 212 7.47 -19.95 -4.63
C ARG A 212 6.05 -20.46 -4.83
N ARG A 213 5.25 -20.55 -3.75
CA ARG A 213 3.83 -20.94 -3.85
C ARG A 213 3.04 -19.93 -4.68
N LEU A 214 3.28 -18.63 -4.50
CA LEU A 214 2.64 -17.57 -5.28
C LEU A 214 2.98 -17.69 -6.78
N ALA A 215 4.24 -17.89 -7.10
CA ALA A 215 4.68 -18.08 -8.48
C ALA A 215 4.05 -19.33 -9.11
N ALA A 216 4.01 -20.45 -8.38
CA ALA A 216 3.36 -21.70 -8.82
C ALA A 216 1.85 -21.52 -9.06
N ALA A 217 1.20 -20.63 -8.29
CA ALA A 217 -0.21 -20.26 -8.48
C ALA A 217 -0.45 -19.28 -9.65
N GLY A 218 0.60 -18.89 -10.39
CA GLY A 218 0.51 -18.04 -11.58
C GLY A 218 0.71 -16.55 -11.35
N VAL A 219 1.08 -16.12 -10.14
CA VAL A 219 1.40 -14.71 -9.83
C VAL A 219 2.60 -14.24 -10.67
N GLN A 220 2.45 -13.09 -11.33
CA GLN A 220 3.47 -12.48 -12.18
C GLN A 220 4.32 -11.43 -11.46
N GLU A 221 3.79 -10.82 -10.40
CA GLU A 221 4.50 -9.80 -9.62
C GLU A 221 4.28 -10.00 -8.12
N VAL A 222 5.37 -10.17 -7.36
CA VAL A 222 5.34 -10.12 -5.90
C VAL A 222 5.90 -8.77 -5.45
N THR A 223 5.17 -8.12 -4.55
CA THR A 223 5.62 -6.88 -3.89
C THR A 223 5.88 -7.15 -2.41
N LEU A 224 7.14 -7.04 -2.01
CA LEU A 224 7.57 -7.12 -0.63
C LEU A 224 7.09 -5.88 0.14
N LEU A 225 6.38 -6.12 1.24
CA LEU A 225 5.80 -5.10 2.11
C LEU A 225 6.45 -5.08 3.48
N GLY A 226 6.55 -3.86 4.01
CA GLY A 226 6.99 -3.56 5.37
C GLY A 226 6.88 -2.06 5.61
N GLN A 227 7.08 -1.63 6.86
CA GLN A 227 7.15 -0.20 7.18
C GLN A 227 8.50 0.40 6.80
N THR A 228 9.58 -0.39 6.80
CA THR A 228 10.91 -0.02 6.33
C THR A 228 11.60 -1.29 5.81
N VAL A 229 11.37 -1.64 4.54
CA VAL A 229 11.80 -2.95 4.00
C VAL A 229 13.33 -3.09 3.95
N ASN A 230 14.04 -2.00 3.70
CA ASN A 230 15.50 -1.98 3.64
C ASN A 230 16.17 -2.07 5.01
N HIS A 231 15.41 -2.23 6.10
CA HIS A 231 15.92 -2.59 7.43
C HIS A 231 15.99 -4.09 7.68
N TYR A 232 15.46 -4.90 6.76
CA TYR A 232 15.41 -6.33 6.93
C TYR A 232 16.80 -6.94 7.21
N ARG A 233 16.89 -7.63 8.35
CA ARG A 233 18.07 -8.35 8.82
C ARG A 233 17.61 -9.52 9.69
N TYR A 234 17.99 -10.73 9.31
CA TYR A 234 17.60 -11.94 10.02
C TYR A 234 18.84 -12.76 10.38
N THR A 235 19.03 -13.11 11.65
CA THR A 235 20.19 -13.92 12.09
C THR A 235 19.75 -15.36 12.34
N HIS A 236 20.26 -16.29 11.55
CA HIS A 236 19.91 -17.70 11.59
C HIS A 236 20.27 -18.37 12.92
N GLY A 237 19.46 -19.33 13.34
CA GLY A 237 19.72 -20.14 14.54
C GLY A 237 19.53 -19.43 15.89
N VAL A 238 19.15 -18.15 15.92
CA VAL A 238 18.94 -17.40 17.19
C VAL A 238 17.56 -17.63 17.78
N ALA A 239 16.52 -17.61 16.95
CA ALA A 239 15.13 -17.79 17.39
C ALA A 239 14.57 -19.07 16.75
N VAL A 240 14.75 -20.21 17.43
CA VAL A 240 14.37 -21.53 16.90
C VAL A 240 13.43 -22.25 17.87
N THR A 241 12.40 -22.93 17.37
CA THR A 241 11.53 -23.80 18.18
C THR A 241 12.25 -25.06 18.63
N ILE A 242 11.66 -25.78 19.58
CA ILE A 242 12.10 -27.14 19.96
C ILE A 242 12.11 -28.09 18.74
N GLY A 243 11.31 -27.79 17.70
CA GLY A 243 11.23 -28.54 16.44
C GLY A 243 12.23 -28.13 15.36
N GLY A 244 13.04 -27.08 15.59
CA GLY A 244 14.00 -26.59 14.59
C GLY A 244 13.46 -25.47 13.68
N ASP A 245 12.22 -25.01 13.89
CA ASP A 245 11.62 -23.97 13.06
C ASP A 245 12.10 -22.58 13.47
N GLU A 246 12.59 -21.82 12.51
CA GLU A 246 12.96 -20.42 12.70
C GLU A 246 11.73 -19.55 13.01
N ARG A 247 11.89 -18.61 13.96
CA ARG A 247 10.85 -17.67 14.38
C ARG A 247 11.16 -16.23 13.97
N PRO A 248 10.14 -15.35 13.91
CA PRO A 248 10.35 -13.93 13.68
C PRO A 248 11.23 -13.30 14.77
N GLN A 249 12.05 -12.33 14.37
CA GLN A 249 13.03 -11.70 15.24
C GLN A 249 12.77 -10.20 15.33
N VAL A 250 12.93 -9.63 16.52
CA VAL A 250 12.90 -8.17 16.67
C VAL A 250 14.04 -7.58 15.84
N GLY A 251 13.68 -6.64 14.97
CA GLY A 251 14.62 -5.93 14.10
C GLY A 251 15.67 -5.20 14.94
N PRO A 252 16.87 -4.98 14.39
CA PRO A 252 17.95 -4.41 15.16
C PRO A 252 17.64 -2.95 15.51
N GLY A 253 18.15 -2.47 16.64
CA GLY A 253 17.85 -1.12 17.12
C GLY A 253 18.38 -0.01 16.20
N LEU A 254 17.94 1.22 16.41
CA LEU A 254 18.30 2.42 15.60
C LEU A 254 19.80 2.62 15.33
N ARG A 255 20.69 2.07 16.18
CA ARG A 255 22.15 2.19 16.03
C ARG A 255 22.76 1.22 15.01
N ALA A 256 22.02 0.18 14.61
CA ALA A 256 22.53 -0.91 13.76
C ALA A 256 22.49 -0.62 12.26
N PHE A 257 21.97 0.54 11.84
CA PHE A 257 21.76 0.87 10.43
C PHE A 257 22.69 1.96 9.91
N ARG A 258 23.89 2.08 10.48
CA ARG A 258 24.98 2.73 9.74
C ARG A 258 25.30 1.83 8.55
N ASN A 259 25.54 2.42 7.37
CA ASN A 259 25.78 1.76 6.08
C ASN A 259 27.03 0.86 6.10
N GLU A 260 27.04 -0.15 6.94
CA GLU A 260 28.08 -1.15 7.09
C GLU A 260 27.64 -2.39 6.33
N ILE A 261 28.44 -2.79 5.34
CA ILE A 261 28.28 -4.06 4.65
C ILE A 261 28.50 -5.15 5.71
N LEU A 262 27.45 -5.87 6.02
CA LEU A 262 27.49 -6.95 7.00
C LEU A 262 27.63 -8.27 6.26
N ASP A 263 28.86 -8.74 6.16
CA ASP A 263 29.24 -10.03 5.59
C ASP A 263 29.35 -11.09 6.69
N ASP A 264 28.25 -11.24 7.45
CA ASP A 264 28.12 -12.28 8.46
C ASP A 264 27.38 -13.48 7.82
N PRO A 265 28.03 -14.65 7.68
CA PRO A 265 27.40 -15.84 7.10
C PRO A 265 26.16 -16.32 7.85
N GLY A 266 26.03 -15.96 9.13
CA GLY A 266 24.86 -16.29 9.95
C GLY A 266 23.67 -15.34 9.73
N THR A 267 23.78 -14.31 8.88
CA THR A 267 22.77 -13.26 8.76
C THR A 267 22.33 -13.06 7.32
N THR A 268 21.02 -13.06 7.07
CA THR A 268 20.42 -12.62 5.82
C THR A 268 20.02 -11.14 5.91
N THR A 269 20.64 -10.31 5.08
CA THR A 269 20.30 -8.88 4.88
C THR A 269 19.19 -8.70 3.84
N PHE A 270 18.65 -7.48 3.71
CA PHE A 270 17.66 -7.18 2.66
C PHE A 270 18.19 -7.43 1.24
N ALA A 271 19.43 -7.03 0.95
CA ALA A 271 20.07 -7.27 -0.35
C ALA A 271 20.19 -8.77 -0.65
N GLN A 272 20.61 -9.56 0.34
CA GLN A 272 20.68 -11.02 0.21
C GLN A 272 19.29 -11.64 0.06
N LEU A 273 18.27 -11.19 0.80
CA LEU A 273 16.90 -11.67 0.64
C LEU A 273 16.38 -11.44 -0.78
N LEU A 274 16.60 -10.24 -1.35
CA LEU A 274 16.23 -9.94 -2.73
C LEU A 274 16.95 -10.85 -3.72
N ALA A 275 18.26 -11.05 -3.54
CA ALA A 275 19.05 -11.95 -4.38
C ALA A 275 18.53 -13.40 -4.28
N ARG A 276 18.27 -13.89 -3.07
CA ARG A 276 17.75 -15.24 -2.82
C ARG A 276 16.39 -15.46 -3.45
N ILE A 277 15.42 -14.55 -3.26
CA ILE A 277 14.10 -14.67 -3.92
C ILE A 277 14.26 -14.68 -5.43
N HIS A 278 15.11 -13.81 -5.98
CA HIS A 278 15.39 -13.80 -7.41
C HIS A 278 15.98 -15.14 -7.88
N ASP A 279 17.00 -15.64 -7.21
CA ASP A 279 17.78 -16.79 -7.70
C ASP A 279 17.07 -18.14 -7.42
N GLU A 280 16.36 -18.26 -6.29
CA GLU A 280 15.69 -19.48 -5.84
C GLU A 280 14.22 -19.62 -6.28
N VAL A 281 13.63 -18.55 -6.85
CA VAL A 281 12.25 -18.56 -7.41
C VAL A 281 12.27 -18.03 -8.86
N PRO A 282 12.90 -18.76 -9.80
CA PRO A 282 13.03 -18.30 -11.17
C PRO A 282 11.70 -18.18 -11.94
N GLU A 283 10.63 -18.80 -11.44
CA GLU A 283 9.30 -18.74 -12.02
C GLU A 283 8.63 -17.38 -11.80
N LEU A 284 9.06 -16.60 -10.79
CA LEU A 284 8.52 -15.28 -10.48
C LEU A 284 9.06 -14.22 -11.46
N PRO A 285 8.24 -13.65 -12.37
CA PRO A 285 8.72 -12.73 -13.39
C PRO A 285 9.15 -11.35 -12.86
N ARG A 286 8.46 -10.84 -11.82
CA ARG A 286 8.75 -9.53 -11.23
C ARG A 286 8.78 -9.60 -9.71
N LEU A 287 9.86 -9.05 -9.15
CA LEU A 287 10.01 -8.79 -7.73
C LEU A 287 10.07 -7.29 -7.49
N ARG A 288 9.16 -6.78 -6.67
CA ARG A 288 9.07 -5.38 -6.27
C ARG A 288 9.14 -5.28 -4.76
N PHE A 289 9.49 -4.12 -4.25
CA PHE A 289 9.34 -3.78 -2.84
C PHE A 289 8.86 -2.33 -2.69
N LEU A 290 8.30 -1.99 -1.54
CA LEU A 290 7.79 -0.65 -1.23
C LEU A 290 8.28 -0.16 0.12
N THR A 291 8.30 1.15 0.30
CA THR A 291 8.61 1.82 1.58
C THR A 291 10.05 1.63 2.04
N SER A 292 10.95 2.45 1.48
CA SER A 292 12.36 2.47 1.87
C SER A 292 12.70 3.72 2.69
N TYR A 293 13.58 3.56 3.68
CA TYR A 293 14.14 4.68 4.43
C TYR A 293 15.45 5.14 3.76
N PRO A 294 15.51 6.37 3.19
CA PRO A 294 16.60 6.77 2.27
C PRO A 294 18.01 6.63 2.86
N ARG A 295 18.21 7.02 4.12
CA ARG A 295 19.51 6.99 4.79
C ARG A 295 20.15 5.61 4.82
N ASP A 296 19.32 4.58 4.99
CA ASP A 296 19.74 3.22 5.30
C ASP A 296 19.70 2.35 4.04
N PHE A 297 19.70 2.98 2.86
CA PHE A 297 19.71 2.30 1.58
C PHE A 297 21.17 2.17 1.11
N GLY A 298 21.71 0.97 1.28
CA GLY A 298 23.09 0.64 0.92
C GLY A 298 23.27 0.38 -0.58
N ASP A 299 24.53 0.50 -1.03
CA ASP A 299 24.94 0.22 -2.40
C ASP A 299 24.90 -1.29 -2.72
N ASP A 300 24.86 -2.14 -1.70
CA ASP A 300 24.62 -3.59 -1.81
C ASP A 300 23.25 -3.88 -2.43
N VAL A 301 22.20 -3.19 -1.97
CA VAL A 301 20.85 -3.31 -2.54
C VAL A 301 20.84 -2.81 -3.98
N LEU A 302 21.48 -1.67 -4.26
CA LEU A 302 21.58 -1.13 -5.63
C LEU A 302 22.32 -2.08 -6.56
N SER A 303 23.40 -2.70 -6.10
CA SER A 303 24.19 -3.69 -6.85
C SER A 303 23.39 -4.96 -7.13
N VAL A 304 22.64 -5.47 -6.14
CA VAL A 304 21.73 -6.60 -6.31
C VAL A 304 20.65 -6.27 -7.32
N MET A 305 19.99 -5.12 -7.18
CA MET A 305 19.02 -4.66 -8.17
C MET A 305 19.68 -4.63 -9.55
N ALA A 306 20.81 -3.92 -9.72
CA ALA A 306 21.50 -3.73 -11.01
C ALA A 306 21.74 -5.07 -11.73
N SER A 307 22.23 -6.07 -11.01
CA SER A 307 22.61 -7.38 -11.54
C SER A 307 21.44 -8.37 -11.73
N ARG A 308 20.25 -8.11 -11.16
CA ARG A 308 19.08 -9.01 -11.24
C ARG A 308 17.91 -8.34 -11.97
N PRO A 309 17.67 -8.65 -13.26
CA PRO A 309 16.73 -7.90 -14.11
C PRO A 309 15.25 -8.06 -13.73
N ARG A 310 14.86 -9.12 -12.99
CA ARG A 310 13.48 -9.28 -12.51
C ARG A 310 13.15 -8.42 -11.30
N ILE A 311 14.16 -7.81 -10.67
CA ILE A 311 13.93 -6.85 -9.60
C ILE A 311 13.55 -5.50 -10.23
N CYS A 312 12.33 -5.06 -9.94
CA CYS A 312 11.75 -3.85 -10.51
C CYS A 312 12.62 -2.62 -10.22
N ARG A 313 12.87 -1.81 -11.25
CA ARG A 313 13.59 -0.52 -11.20
C ARG A 313 12.73 0.60 -10.62
N TYR A 314 12.06 0.33 -9.51
CA TYR A 314 11.15 1.25 -8.86
C TYR A 314 11.52 1.41 -7.39
N LEU A 315 11.76 2.65 -6.97
CA LEU A 315 12.12 2.98 -5.60
C LEU A 315 11.12 3.98 -5.02
N HIS A 316 10.44 3.58 -3.94
CA HIS A 316 9.64 4.48 -3.12
C HIS A 316 10.45 4.92 -1.90
N VAL A 317 10.95 6.16 -1.95
CA VAL A 317 11.96 6.73 -1.04
C VAL A 317 11.52 8.12 -0.56
N PRO A 318 10.68 8.18 0.49
CA PRO A 318 10.09 9.43 0.94
C PRO A 318 11.12 10.41 1.54
N VAL A 319 11.21 11.61 0.97
CA VAL A 319 12.03 12.71 1.53
C VAL A 319 11.33 13.39 2.69
N GLN A 320 10.00 13.49 2.66
CA GLN A 320 9.11 14.16 3.62
C GLN A 320 9.14 15.69 3.59
N SER A 321 10.32 16.32 3.52
CA SER A 321 10.49 17.77 3.37
C SER A 321 11.84 18.08 2.73
N GLY A 322 11.95 19.19 1.99
CA GLY A 322 13.24 19.69 1.50
C GLY A 322 13.93 20.70 2.42
N SER A 323 13.49 20.84 3.67
CA SER A 323 14.18 21.66 4.67
C SER A 323 14.83 20.79 5.75
N ASN A 324 16.14 20.95 5.94
CA ASN A 324 16.89 20.32 7.03
C ASN A 324 16.33 20.66 8.42
N ARG A 325 15.76 21.87 8.60
CA ARG A 325 15.12 22.28 9.84
C ARG A 325 13.87 21.44 10.10
N ILE A 326 12.99 21.32 9.10
CA ILE A 326 11.77 20.52 9.21
C ILE A 326 12.08 19.03 9.33
N LEU A 327 13.02 18.49 8.56
CA LEU A 327 13.47 17.10 8.67
C LEU A 327 13.95 16.77 10.10
N LYS A 328 14.68 17.69 10.73
CA LYS A 328 15.10 17.55 12.14
C LYS A 328 13.91 17.55 13.10
N LEU A 329 12.92 18.43 12.93
CA LEU A 329 11.70 18.45 13.75
C LEU A 329 10.83 17.20 13.54
N MET A 330 10.83 16.66 12.32
CA MET A 330 10.22 15.39 11.93
C MET A 330 10.94 14.17 12.53
N ASN A 331 12.13 14.36 13.12
CA ASN A 331 13.04 13.30 13.57
C ASN A 331 13.48 12.37 12.43
N ARG A 332 13.76 12.94 11.25
CA ARG A 332 14.43 12.24 10.16
C ARG A 332 15.93 12.22 10.45
N GLY A 333 16.53 11.05 10.37
CA GLY A 333 17.93 10.84 10.73
C GLY A 333 18.92 11.23 9.62
N TYR A 334 18.49 12.04 8.64
CA TYR A 334 19.28 12.43 7.48
C TYR A 334 19.00 13.87 7.06
N THR A 335 19.91 14.45 6.27
CA THR A 335 19.76 15.77 5.66
C THR A 335 19.31 15.69 4.20
N VAL A 336 18.91 16.83 3.62
CA VAL A 336 18.57 16.97 2.20
C VAL A 336 19.77 16.60 1.33
N GLU A 337 20.98 17.00 1.72
CA GLU A 337 22.21 16.68 1.01
C GLU A 337 22.45 15.18 0.97
N GLU A 338 22.34 14.49 2.11
CA GLU A 338 22.47 13.02 2.17
C GLU A 338 21.37 12.31 1.34
N TYR A 339 20.15 12.87 1.29
CA TYR A 339 19.09 12.36 0.42
C TYR A 339 19.41 12.53 -1.06
N LEU A 340 19.93 13.69 -1.46
CA LEU A 340 20.31 13.97 -2.86
C LEU A 340 21.52 13.12 -3.28
N GLU A 341 22.51 12.94 -2.40
CA GLU A 341 23.63 12.01 -2.63
C GLU A 341 23.11 10.58 -2.84
N PHE A 342 22.15 10.13 -2.03
CA PHE A 342 21.49 8.83 -2.24
C PHE A 342 20.81 8.75 -3.61
N VAL A 343 20.07 9.78 -4.03
CA VAL A 343 19.44 9.83 -5.35
C VAL A 343 20.48 9.76 -6.47
N ASP A 344 21.60 10.48 -6.33
CA ASP A 344 22.67 10.46 -7.32
C ASP A 344 23.29 9.05 -7.42
N ARG A 345 23.54 8.36 -6.29
CA ARG A 345 23.99 6.95 -6.29
C ARG A 345 22.99 6.02 -6.98
N VAL A 346 21.69 6.21 -6.74
CA VAL A 346 20.63 5.44 -7.41
C VAL A 346 20.71 5.59 -8.91
N LEU A 347 20.79 6.82 -9.42
CA LEU A 347 20.78 7.08 -10.85
C LEU A 347 22.09 6.66 -11.55
N GLU A 348 23.20 6.64 -10.80
CA GLU A 348 24.48 6.10 -11.27
C GLU A 348 24.41 4.58 -11.47
N HIS A 349 23.92 3.84 -10.47
CA HIS A 349 23.82 2.38 -10.53
C HIS A 349 22.66 1.90 -11.41
N LEU A 350 21.56 2.65 -11.41
CA LEU A 350 20.28 2.31 -12.04
C LEU A 350 19.80 3.51 -12.90
N PRO A 351 20.37 3.72 -14.10
CA PRO A 351 20.04 4.88 -14.94
C PRO A 351 18.57 4.95 -15.40
N ASP A 352 17.86 3.82 -15.36
CA ASP A 352 16.44 3.69 -15.70
C ASP A 352 15.52 3.63 -14.46
N ALA A 353 16.05 3.90 -13.26
CA ALA A 353 15.28 3.87 -12.03
C ALA A 353 14.15 4.92 -12.03
N CYS A 354 12.96 4.45 -11.68
CA CYS A 354 11.80 5.29 -11.42
C CYS A 354 11.69 5.57 -9.91
N ILE A 355 11.83 6.83 -9.53
CA ILE A 355 11.82 7.27 -8.13
C ILE A 355 10.44 7.83 -7.79
N ALA A 356 9.88 7.39 -6.67
CA ALA A 356 8.73 8.00 -6.04
C ALA A 356 9.04 8.44 -4.61
N GLY A 357 8.38 9.51 -4.16
CA GLY A 357 8.54 10.05 -2.81
C GLY A 357 7.19 10.31 -2.13
N ASP A 358 7.27 10.69 -0.85
CA ASP A 358 6.19 11.36 -0.14
C ASP A 358 6.72 12.68 0.44
N ILE A 359 5.87 13.71 0.46
CA ILE A 359 6.13 15.03 1.05
C ILE A 359 4.95 15.42 1.94
N ILE A 360 5.23 16.04 3.09
CA ILE A 360 4.23 16.63 3.98
C ILE A 360 4.39 18.14 3.97
N VAL A 361 3.36 18.87 3.54
CA VAL A 361 3.31 20.34 3.58
C VAL A 361 2.55 20.85 4.81
N GLY A 362 2.96 22.00 5.30
CA GLY A 362 2.40 22.67 6.47
C GLY A 362 2.62 21.92 7.77
N PHE A 363 3.77 21.24 7.89
CA PHE A 363 4.23 20.73 9.19
C PHE A 363 4.36 21.91 10.18
N PRO A 364 4.14 21.71 11.49
CA PRO A 364 4.25 22.77 12.48
C PRO A 364 5.54 23.59 12.33
N THR A 365 5.41 24.90 12.37
CA THR A 365 6.43 25.94 12.18
C THR A 365 6.98 26.09 10.77
N GLU A 366 6.44 25.42 9.74
CA GLU A 366 6.95 25.49 8.36
C GLU A 366 6.80 26.90 7.76
N THR A 367 7.94 27.53 7.43
CA THR A 367 8.00 28.86 6.81
C THR A 367 8.00 28.77 5.28
N ASP A 368 7.88 29.92 4.61
CA ASP A 368 7.97 29.98 3.15
C ASP A 368 9.37 29.60 2.63
N GLU A 369 10.42 29.88 3.38
CA GLU A 369 11.80 29.45 3.03
C GLU A 369 11.93 27.92 3.06
N ASP A 370 11.33 27.25 4.05
CA ASP A 370 11.33 25.79 4.12
C ASP A 370 10.52 25.15 2.97
N PHE A 371 9.43 25.81 2.60
CA PHE A 371 8.60 25.40 1.48
C PHE A 371 9.31 25.58 0.14
N ASP A 372 10.03 26.69 -0.04
CA ASP A 372 10.85 26.94 -1.24
C ASP A 372 11.99 25.92 -1.35
N ALA A 373 12.63 25.54 -0.23
CA ALA A 373 13.61 24.47 -0.19
C ALA A 373 13.00 23.12 -0.62
N THR A 374 11.75 22.84 -0.22
CA THR A 374 11.00 21.66 -0.68
C THR A 374 10.74 21.68 -2.18
N LYS A 375 10.40 22.83 -2.76
CA LYS A 375 10.29 23.00 -4.24
C LYS A 375 11.63 22.74 -4.94
N ALA A 376 12.75 23.18 -4.35
CA ALA A 376 14.07 22.97 -4.93
C ALA A 376 14.42 21.48 -5.02
N VAL A 377 14.15 20.69 -3.96
CA VAL A 377 14.32 19.22 -4.00
C VAL A 377 13.44 18.59 -5.06
N LEU A 378 12.16 19.00 -5.15
CA LEU A 378 11.23 18.46 -6.13
C LEU A 378 11.75 18.67 -7.56
N ARG A 379 12.31 19.85 -7.86
CA ARG A 379 12.91 20.16 -9.19
C ARG A 379 14.20 19.39 -9.46
N ARG A 380 14.98 19.05 -8.44
CA ARG A 380 16.30 18.39 -8.59
C ARG A 380 16.19 16.89 -8.87
N VAL A 381 15.18 16.24 -8.30
CA VAL A 381 15.01 14.78 -8.35
C VAL A 381 14.01 14.41 -9.46
N PRO A 382 14.33 13.45 -10.35
CA PRO A 382 13.42 13.02 -11.41
C PRO A 382 12.31 12.11 -10.87
N PHE A 383 11.46 12.66 -10.00
CA PHE A 383 10.33 11.92 -9.45
C PHE A 383 9.33 11.57 -10.53
N LYS A 384 9.10 10.28 -10.74
CA LYS A 384 8.00 9.82 -11.59
C LYS A 384 6.64 10.14 -10.96
N ASN A 385 6.57 10.16 -9.63
CA ASN A 385 5.41 10.57 -8.87
C ASN A 385 5.85 10.95 -7.44
N ASN A 386 5.15 11.88 -6.80
CA ASN A 386 5.39 12.22 -5.41
C ASN A 386 4.06 12.43 -4.70
N PHE A 387 3.84 11.72 -3.60
CA PHE A 387 2.60 11.82 -2.84
C PHE A 387 2.71 12.98 -1.85
N ILE A 388 2.01 14.07 -2.17
CA ILE A 388 2.06 15.31 -1.39
C ILE A 388 0.84 15.36 -0.48
N PHE A 389 1.08 15.31 0.82
CA PHE A 389 0.06 15.33 1.87
C PHE A 389 0.11 16.64 2.64
N LYS A 390 -1.05 17.09 3.10
CA LYS A 390 -1.11 18.14 4.13
C LYS A 390 -0.81 17.51 5.49
N TYR A 391 -0.04 18.21 6.32
CA TYR A 391 0.09 17.82 7.72
C TYR A 391 -1.28 17.79 8.37
N SER A 392 -1.52 16.76 9.16
CA SER A 392 -2.75 16.56 9.90
C SER A 392 -2.36 16.02 11.28
N PRO A 393 -2.63 16.75 12.37
CA PRO A 393 -2.27 16.32 13.71
C PRO A 393 -3.00 15.01 14.05
N ARG A 394 -2.26 14.03 14.58
CA ARG A 394 -2.79 12.72 14.93
C ARG A 394 -2.61 12.42 16.42
N PRO A 395 -3.66 11.95 17.11
CA PRO A 395 -3.52 11.50 18.49
C PRO A 395 -2.43 10.42 18.62
N GLY A 396 -1.60 10.54 19.67
CA GLY A 396 -0.49 9.62 19.93
C GLY A 396 0.77 9.86 19.10
N THR A 397 0.89 11.00 18.41
CA THR A 397 2.12 11.39 17.70
C THR A 397 2.88 12.45 18.48
N VAL A 398 4.20 12.41 18.48
CA VAL A 398 5.02 13.40 19.23
C VAL A 398 4.80 14.82 18.71
N ALA A 399 4.49 14.98 17.43
CA ALA A 399 4.27 16.28 16.82
C ALA A 399 3.07 17.02 17.42
N ILE A 400 1.99 16.31 17.79
CA ILE A 400 0.78 16.93 18.37
C ILE A 400 1.05 17.51 19.76
N ASP A 401 1.92 16.87 20.54
CA ASP A 401 2.19 17.23 21.93
C ASP A 401 3.30 18.30 22.02
N ARG A 402 4.23 18.30 21.06
CA ARG A 402 5.45 19.10 21.12
C ARG A 402 5.37 20.41 20.34
N PHE A 403 4.56 20.47 19.29
CA PHE A 403 4.51 21.61 18.39
C PHE A 403 3.09 22.16 18.29
N GLU A 404 2.95 23.47 18.36
CA GLU A 404 1.70 24.14 18.04
C GLU A 404 1.47 24.09 16.53
N ASP A 405 0.27 23.70 16.10
CA ASP A 405 -0.09 23.68 14.68
C ASP A 405 -0.43 25.10 14.19
N ASP A 406 0.62 25.88 13.95
CA ASP A 406 0.59 27.31 13.61
C ASP A 406 0.39 27.59 12.10
N VAL A 407 0.40 26.55 11.25
CA VAL A 407 0.16 26.68 9.81
C VAL A 407 -1.33 26.44 9.49
N THR A 408 -2.01 27.42 8.91
CA THR A 408 -3.46 27.35 8.64
C THR A 408 -3.80 26.34 7.53
N ASP A 409 -5.06 25.85 7.48
CA ASP A 409 -5.50 24.95 6.40
C ASP A 409 -5.44 25.62 5.03
N GLU A 410 -5.69 26.94 4.96
CA GLU A 410 -5.58 27.70 3.72
C GLU A 410 -4.15 27.65 3.16
N VAL A 411 -3.14 27.88 4.02
CA VAL A 411 -1.73 27.80 3.63
C VAL A 411 -1.35 26.36 3.25
N LYS A 412 -1.74 25.36 4.07
CA LYS A 412 -1.52 23.93 3.77
C LYS A 412 -2.11 23.55 2.41
N ARG A 413 -3.32 24.01 2.10
CA ARG A 413 -4.01 23.73 0.83
C ARG A 413 -3.34 24.43 -0.35
N ALA A 414 -2.96 25.70 -0.20
CA ALA A 414 -2.23 26.43 -1.23
C ALA A 414 -0.91 25.75 -1.58
N ARG A 415 -0.09 25.45 -0.56
CA ARG A 415 1.19 24.72 -0.69
C ARG A 415 1.02 23.34 -1.33
N ASN A 416 -0.01 22.59 -0.93
CA ASN A 416 -0.31 21.28 -1.49
C ASN A 416 -0.59 21.36 -3.00
N ASN A 417 -1.46 22.28 -3.41
CA ASN A 417 -1.81 22.46 -4.82
C ASN A 417 -0.61 22.93 -5.65
N GLU A 418 0.22 23.82 -5.11
CA GLU A 418 1.42 24.31 -5.79
C GLU A 418 2.44 23.18 -6.02
N LEU A 419 2.71 22.34 -5.03
CA LEU A 419 3.61 21.20 -5.22
C LEU A 419 3.01 20.14 -6.16
N LEU A 420 1.69 19.92 -6.14
CA LEU A 420 1.03 18.99 -7.07
C LEU A 420 1.17 19.47 -8.52
N ALA A 421 1.02 20.77 -8.77
CA ALA A 421 1.25 21.36 -10.09
C ALA A 421 2.71 21.18 -10.53
N LEU A 422 3.67 21.51 -9.65
CA LEU A 422 5.09 21.32 -9.94
C LEU A 422 5.45 19.85 -10.20
N GLN A 423 4.89 18.91 -9.42
CA GLN A 423 5.09 17.47 -9.65
C GLN A 423 4.50 17.01 -10.98
N ALA A 424 3.39 17.59 -11.45
CA ALA A 424 2.81 17.25 -12.75
C ALA A 424 3.74 17.68 -13.92
N GLU A 425 4.39 18.83 -13.80
CA GLU A 425 5.40 19.28 -14.76
C GLU A 425 6.61 18.33 -14.79
N ILE A 426 7.14 17.98 -13.62
CA ILE A 426 8.27 17.04 -13.49
C ILE A 426 7.90 15.65 -14.02
N GLY A 427 6.72 15.13 -13.64
CA GLY A 427 6.23 13.85 -14.12
C GLY A 427 6.08 13.81 -15.64
N THR A 428 5.63 14.90 -16.26
CA THR A 428 5.58 15.03 -17.72
C THR A 428 6.96 14.92 -18.35
N ALA A 429 7.96 15.63 -17.82
CA ALA A 429 9.33 15.56 -18.31
C ALA A 429 9.95 14.16 -18.15
N VAL A 430 9.73 13.53 -16.99
CA VAL A 430 10.18 12.15 -16.74
C VAL A 430 9.53 11.19 -17.72
N HIS A 431 8.20 11.21 -17.88
CA HIS A 431 7.50 10.32 -18.80
C HIS A 431 7.88 10.53 -20.27
N ALA A 432 8.14 11.77 -20.68
CA ALA A 432 8.60 12.08 -22.03
C ALA A 432 9.93 11.37 -22.36
N SER A 433 10.81 11.16 -21.38
CA SER A 433 12.07 10.42 -21.56
C SER A 433 11.88 8.92 -21.87
N TRP A 434 10.67 8.38 -21.68
CA TRP A 434 10.30 7.00 -21.98
C TRP A 434 9.72 6.81 -23.38
N VAL A 435 9.35 7.90 -24.07
CA VAL A 435 8.83 7.83 -25.44
C VAL A 435 9.88 7.22 -26.38
N GLY A 436 9.43 6.32 -27.25
CA GLY A 436 10.26 5.56 -28.19
C GLY A 436 10.85 4.27 -27.63
N ARG A 437 10.80 4.04 -26.31
CA ARG A 437 11.31 2.82 -25.67
C ARG A 437 10.32 1.67 -25.79
N GLU A 438 10.84 0.45 -25.79
CA GLU A 438 10.03 -0.74 -25.59
C GLU A 438 10.07 -1.15 -24.12
N VAL A 439 8.90 -1.35 -23.53
CA VAL A 439 8.73 -1.66 -22.11
C VAL A 439 7.83 -2.88 -21.92
N ASP A 440 8.09 -3.62 -20.85
CA ASP A 440 7.21 -4.70 -20.43
C ASP A 440 6.10 -4.11 -19.55
N VAL A 441 4.85 -4.42 -19.88
CA VAL A 441 3.67 -3.93 -19.17
C VAL A 441 2.88 -5.11 -18.62
N LEU A 442 2.77 -5.20 -17.29
CA LEU A 442 1.86 -6.13 -16.65
C LEU A 442 0.45 -5.56 -16.79
N VAL A 443 -0.40 -6.20 -17.59
CA VAL A 443 -1.77 -5.73 -17.86
C VAL A 443 -2.64 -6.00 -16.63
N GLU A 444 -3.30 -4.96 -16.11
CA GLU A 444 -4.08 -5.07 -14.88
C GLU A 444 -5.59 -5.03 -15.14
N ARG A 445 -6.02 -4.25 -16.14
CA ARG A 445 -7.45 -4.09 -16.41
C ARG A 445 -7.74 -3.69 -17.84
N ILE A 446 -8.96 -4.02 -18.25
CA ILE A 446 -9.60 -3.46 -19.43
C ILE A 446 -10.17 -2.10 -19.08
N THR A 447 -9.89 -1.10 -19.90
CA THR A 447 -10.34 0.28 -19.71
C THR A 447 -11.46 0.57 -20.71
N LYS A 448 -12.56 1.16 -20.24
CA LYS A 448 -13.59 1.65 -21.17
C LYS A 448 -13.04 2.90 -21.86
N LYS A 449 -12.97 2.88 -23.19
CA LYS A 449 -12.60 4.05 -23.99
C LYS A 449 -13.64 5.13 -23.71
N SER A 450 -13.30 6.14 -22.91
CA SER A 450 -14.11 7.35 -22.86
C SER A 450 -14.04 7.97 -24.26
N PRO A 451 -15.18 8.34 -24.89
CA PRO A 451 -15.12 9.24 -26.02
C PRO A 451 -14.35 10.46 -25.56
N THR A 452 -13.40 10.92 -26.40
CA THR A 452 -12.58 12.11 -26.17
C THR A 452 -13.42 13.16 -25.44
N PRO A 453 -13.02 13.62 -24.24
CA PRO A 453 -13.83 14.59 -23.54
C PRO A 453 -13.86 15.85 -24.41
N ARG A 454 -14.99 16.12 -25.06
CA ARG A 454 -15.43 17.50 -25.24
C ARG A 454 -15.37 18.10 -23.85
N VAL A 455 -14.63 19.18 -23.69
CA VAL A 455 -14.44 19.86 -22.40
C VAL A 455 -15.81 20.36 -21.92
N SER A 456 -16.55 19.47 -21.25
CA SER A 456 -17.66 19.79 -20.37
C SER A 456 -17.15 19.51 -18.97
N ALA A 457 -17.13 20.54 -18.15
CA ALA A 457 -16.68 20.53 -16.77
C ALA A 457 -17.36 19.42 -15.95
N VAL A 458 -16.73 18.25 -15.82
CA VAL A 458 -17.07 17.22 -14.83
C VAL A 458 -15.79 16.45 -14.45
N ASP A 459 -15.56 16.33 -13.13
CA ASP A 459 -14.48 15.62 -12.44
C ASP A 459 -13.98 14.34 -13.13
N ALA A 460 -12.82 14.41 -13.79
CA ALA A 460 -12.10 13.22 -14.24
C ALA A 460 -11.17 12.72 -13.13
N ARG A 461 -11.60 11.69 -12.38
CA ARG A 461 -10.76 10.96 -11.42
C ARG A 461 -10.02 9.83 -12.13
N VAL A 462 -8.69 9.81 -12.03
CA VAL A 462 -7.87 8.65 -12.42
C VAL A 462 -7.53 7.86 -11.15
N THR A 463 -7.95 6.60 -11.10
CA THR A 463 -7.63 5.68 -10.01
C THR A 463 -6.33 4.93 -10.32
N LEU A 464 -5.22 5.36 -9.73
CA LEU A 464 -4.03 4.54 -9.52
C LEU A 464 -4.42 3.34 -8.62
N GLY A 465 -3.83 2.16 -8.86
CA GLY A 465 -4.23 0.85 -8.30
C GLY A 465 -4.81 0.87 -6.86
N ARG A 466 -5.81 0.00 -6.61
CA ARG A 466 -6.59 -0.17 -5.36
C ARG A 466 -6.36 0.91 -4.28
N GLY A 467 -6.85 2.13 -4.53
CA GLY A 467 -7.05 3.14 -3.47
C GLY A 467 -6.52 4.55 -3.70
N LEU A 468 -5.90 4.88 -4.84
CA LEU A 468 -5.34 6.22 -5.08
C LEU A 468 -6.12 6.97 -6.17
N SER A 469 -6.88 7.99 -5.80
CA SER A 469 -7.55 8.92 -6.74
C SER A 469 -6.95 10.32 -6.63
N ILE A 470 -6.50 10.89 -7.74
CA ILE A 470 -6.01 12.28 -7.83
C ILE A 470 -7.09 13.15 -8.48
N GLY A 471 -7.31 14.36 -7.96
CA GLY A 471 -8.13 15.41 -8.58
C GLY A 471 -7.26 16.49 -9.22
N LEU A 472 -7.71 17.07 -10.33
CA LEU A 472 -6.97 18.07 -11.12
C LEU A 472 -7.56 19.48 -10.91
N PRO A 473 -6.74 20.56 -10.90
CA PRO A 473 -7.19 21.93 -11.11
C PRO A 473 -7.25 22.28 -12.61
N ALA A 474 -8.21 23.15 -12.97
CA ALA A 474 -8.46 23.58 -14.35
C ALA A 474 -7.50 24.68 -14.83
N SER A 475 -7.08 24.64 -16.10
CA SER A 475 -6.45 25.77 -16.80
C SER A 475 -7.15 26.05 -18.13
N ALA A 476 -7.06 27.30 -18.60
CA ALA A 476 -8.01 27.95 -19.50
C ALA A 476 -7.53 28.12 -20.96
N ALA A 477 -8.55 28.23 -21.84
CA ALA A 477 -8.63 28.96 -23.12
C ALA A 477 -8.30 28.26 -24.46
N GLY A 478 -9.22 28.43 -25.43
CA GLY A 478 -9.03 28.23 -26.87
C GLY A 478 -10.30 27.84 -27.64
N SER A 479 -11.03 28.81 -28.20
CA SER A 479 -12.26 28.64 -28.99
C SER A 479 -12.02 28.43 -30.50
N GLY A 480 -12.73 27.50 -31.13
CA GLY A 480 -12.82 27.34 -32.60
C GLY A 480 -13.85 26.27 -33.02
N PRO A 481 -14.51 26.37 -34.19
CA PRO A 481 -15.94 26.06 -34.34
C PRO A 481 -16.28 24.65 -34.85
N ASP A 482 -17.52 24.26 -34.55
CA ASP A 482 -18.22 23.04 -34.94
C ASP A 482 -18.36 22.83 -36.46
N ALA A 483 -18.28 21.57 -36.89
CA ALA A 483 -18.95 21.09 -38.10
C ALA A 483 -19.42 19.64 -37.88
N ASP A 484 -20.71 19.46 -38.14
CA ASP A 484 -21.56 18.30 -37.85
C ASP A 484 -21.61 17.30 -39.03
N SER A 485 -22.21 16.12 -38.79
CA SER A 485 -22.80 15.14 -39.74
C SER A 485 -22.02 13.83 -40.03
N PRO A 486 -22.69 12.73 -40.48
CA PRO A 486 -23.02 11.60 -39.60
C PRO A 486 -22.66 10.20 -40.16
N HIS A 487 -22.70 9.21 -39.26
CA HIS A 487 -22.93 7.76 -39.44
C HIS A 487 -22.69 7.07 -40.80
N GLY A 488 -21.75 6.12 -40.79
CA GLY A 488 -21.73 4.95 -41.68
C GLY A 488 -21.34 3.71 -40.87
N GLU A 489 -22.31 2.82 -40.63
CA GLU A 489 -22.09 1.50 -40.04
C GLU A 489 -21.50 0.55 -41.10
N HIS A 490 -20.37 -0.07 -40.77
CA HIS A 490 -19.81 -1.23 -41.49
C HIS A 490 -19.70 -2.42 -40.51
N PRO A 491 -20.04 -3.65 -40.94
CA PRO A 491 -20.04 -4.83 -40.08
C PRO A 491 -18.62 -5.43 -39.94
N ASP A 492 -18.36 -6.06 -38.79
CA ASP A 492 -17.18 -6.88 -38.43
C ASP A 492 -15.79 -6.24 -38.54
N LYS A 493 -15.59 -5.10 -37.85
CA LYS A 493 -14.26 -4.80 -37.28
C LYS A 493 -14.33 -5.05 -35.77
N GLU A 494 -13.59 -6.04 -35.28
CA GLU A 494 -13.39 -6.20 -33.84
C GLU A 494 -12.94 -4.84 -33.27
N THR A 495 -13.78 -4.27 -32.40
CA THR A 495 -13.55 -2.92 -31.90
C THR A 495 -12.31 -2.95 -31.02
N PRO A 496 -11.28 -2.12 -31.28
CA PRO A 496 -10.09 -2.07 -30.45
C PRO A 496 -10.47 -1.76 -29.00
N VAL A 497 -9.99 -2.60 -28.08
CA VAL A 497 -10.25 -2.50 -26.65
C VAL A 497 -9.01 -1.95 -25.97
N GLN A 498 -9.17 -0.84 -25.25
CA GLN A 498 -8.08 -0.25 -24.49
C GLN A 498 -7.82 -1.07 -23.22
N VAL A 499 -6.57 -1.38 -22.97
CA VAL A 499 -6.11 -1.98 -21.71
C VAL A 499 -5.14 -1.04 -21.00
N SER A 500 -5.04 -1.20 -19.69
CA SER A 500 -4.05 -0.49 -18.88
C SER A 500 -3.28 -1.46 -18.00
N GLY A 501 -2.01 -1.13 -17.78
CA GLY A 501 -1.11 -1.91 -16.95
C GLY A 501 0.05 -1.06 -16.45
N ARG A 502 1.02 -1.72 -15.81
CA ARG A 502 2.19 -1.04 -15.22
C ARG A 502 3.51 -1.63 -15.68
N THR A 503 4.48 -0.76 -15.93
CA THR A 503 5.87 -1.17 -16.16
C THR A 503 6.55 -1.63 -14.87
N SER A 504 7.75 -2.21 -14.98
CA SER A 504 8.60 -2.51 -13.81
C SER A 504 8.98 -1.24 -13.03
N GLY A 505 9.03 -0.08 -13.69
CA GLY A 505 9.22 1.24 -13.06
C GLY A 505 7.95 1.84 -12.45
N ASP A 506 6.84 1.09 -12.40
CA ASP A 506 5.54 1.57 -11.92
C ASP A 506 4.96 2.74 -12.73
N LEU A 507 5.24 2.78 -14.04
CA LEU A 507 4.64 3.73 -14.97
C LEU A 507 3.35 3.12 -15.52
N ILE A 508 2.23 3.84 -15.35
CA ILE A 508 0.96 3.43 -15.95
C ILE A 508 1.10 3.53 -17.46
N THR A 509 0.81 2.44 -18.17
CA THR A 509 0.82 2.41 -19.63
C THR A 509 -0.54 1.95 -20.13
N VAL A 510 -1.08 2.69 -21.10
CA VAL A 510 -2.32 2.34 -21.80
C VAL A 510 -2.03 2.04 -23.26
N PHE A 511 -2.67 1.01 -23.79
CA PHE A 511 -2.52 0.60 -25.20
C PHE A 511 -3.77 -0.14 -25.66
N ASP A 512 -3.98 -0.17 -26.97
CA ASP A 512 -5.16 -0.80 -27.57
C ASP A 512 -4.82 -2.23 -28.02
N LEU A 513 -5.75 -3.17 -27.78
CA LEU A 513 -5.73 -4.55 -28.27
C LEU A 513 -6.85 -4.76 -29.30
N PRO A 514 -6.67 -5.65 -30.30
CA PRO A 514 -7.59 -5.73 -31.43
C PRO A 514 -8.97 -6.31 -31.09
N SER A 515 -9.10 -7.10 -30.01
CA SER A 515 -10.38 -7.71 -29.63
C SER A 515 -10.60 -7.80 -28.12
N GLN A 516 -11.87 -7.90 -27.72
CA GLN A 516 -12.26 -8.10 -26.32
C GLN A 516 -11.74 -9.43 -25.76
N ALA A 517 -11.70 -10.48 -26.57
CA ALA A 517 -11.18 -11.79 -26.17
C ALA A 517 -9.69 -11.70 -25.81
N LEU A 518 -8.89 -11.06 -26.67
CA LEU A 518 -7.47 -10.85 -26.42
C LEU A 518 -7.23 -9.93 -25.23
N ALA A 519 -8.05 -8.89 -25.06
CA ALA A 519 -7.99 -8.03 -23.88
C ALA A 519 -8.25 -8.80 -22.58
N SER A 520 -9.25 -9.68 -22.55
CA SER A 520 -9.54 -10.52 -21.39
C SER A 520 -8.45 -11.55 -21.11
N GLN A 521 -7.86 -12.16 -22.14
CA GLN A 521 -6.73 -13.10 -21.98
C GLN A 521 -5.43 -12.40 -21.54
N SER A 522 -5.25 -11.14 -21.95
CA SER A 522 -4.04 -10.38 -21.62
C SER A 522 -4.02 -9.90 -20.17
N VAL A 523 -5.17 -9.75 -19.51
CA VAL A 523 -5.22 -9.35 -18.09
C VAL A 523 -4.44 -10.33 -17.23
N GLY A 524 -3.49 -9.79 -16.45
CA GLY A 524 -2.59 -10.57 -15.63
C GLY A 524 -1.39 -11.15 -16.38
N THR A 525 -1.14 -10.76 -17.63
CA THR A 525 0.06 -11.17 -18.38
C THR A 525 0.97 -9.98 -18.65
N ILE A 526 2.25 -10.25 -18.91
CA ILE A 526 3.22 -9.22 -19.30
C ILE A 526 3.23 -9.10 -20.82
N GLN A 527 2.99 -7.89 -21.32
CA GLN A 527 2.95 -7.56 -22.74
C GLN A 527 4.06 -6.58 -23.10
N ARG A 528 4.69 -6.76 -24.27
CA ARG A 528 5.74 -5.86 -24.76
C ARG A 528 5.12 -4.70 -25.53
N VAL A 529 5.30 -3.48 -25.03
CA VAL A 529 4.67 -2.26 -25.57
C VAL A 529 5.74 -1.26 -25.96
N ARG A 530 5.64 -0.70 -27.16
CA ARG A 530 6.44 0.45 -27.60
C ARG A 530 5.71 1.73 -27.18
N VAL A 531 6.37 2.56 -26.39
CA VAL A 531 5.82 3.84 -25.93
C VAL A 531 5.88 4.83 -27.09
N GLU A 532 4.74 5.40 -27.45
CA GLU A 532 4.60 6.36 -28.57
C GLU A 532 4.34 7.78 -28.09
N ASP A 533 3.64 7.92 -26.96
CA ASP A 533 3.25 9.21 -26.40
C ASP A 533 3.22 9.12 -24.86
N SER A 534 3.25 10.26 -24.19
CA SER A 534 3.21 10.36 -22.74
C SER A 534 2.41 11.57 -22.28
N GLY A 535 1.64 11.38 -21.21
CA GLY A 535 1.02 12.46 -20.44
C GLY A 535 1.64 12.62 -19.05
N PRO A 536 1.10 13.53 -18.23
CA PRO A 536 1.63 13.78 -16.88
C PRO A 536 1.53 12.57 -15.94
N LEU A 537 0.60 11.63 -16.20
CA LEU A 537 0.30 10.50 -15.30
C LEU A 537 0.40 9.12 -15.96
N LEU A 538 0.51 9.04 -17.28
CA LEU A 538 0.51 7.78 -18.00
C LEU A 538 1.30 7.85 -19.31
N LEU A 539 1.74 6.68 -19.75
CA LEU A 539 2.31 6.42 -21.06
C LEU A 539 1.24 5.86 -21.99
N ARG A 540 1.36 6.14 -23.27
CA ARG A 540 0.56 5.54 -24.34
C ARG A 540 1.49 4.80 -25.29
N GLY A 541 1.06 3.64 -25.75
CA GLY A 541 1.88 2.86 -26.66
C GLY A 541 1.09 1.86 -27.48
N THR A 542 1.84 1.11 -28.28
CA THR A 542 1.34 0.04 -29.15
C THR A 542 2.06 -1.26 -28.87
N LEU A 543 1.35 -2.37 -29.07
CA LEU A 543 1.90 -3.70 -28.84
C LEU A 543 2.99 -4.02 -29.88
N VAL A 544 4.17 -4.48 -29.44
CA VAL A 544 5.31 -4.78 -30.33
C VAL A 544 5.16 -6.14 -31.02
N SER A 545 4.49 -7.10 -30.39
CA SER A 545 4.18 -8.41 -30.98
C SER A 545 2.87 -8.93 -30.41
N PRO A 546 1.97 -9.51 -31.24
CA PRO A 546 0.71 -10.06 -30.76
C PRO A 546 0.97 -11.15 -29.70
N PRO A 547 0.14 -11.26 -28.64
CA PRO A 547 0.33 -12.28 -27.62
C PRO A 547 0.33 -13.67 -28.27
N PRO A 548 1.08 -14.65 -27.74
CA PRO A 548 1.03 -16.00 -28.26
C PRO A 548 -0.41 -16.52 -28.15
N VAL A 549 -1.01 -16.82 -29.30
CA VAL A 549 -2.32 -17.48 -29.37
C VAL A 549 -2.11 -18.89 -28.80
N GLN A 550 -2.58 -19.14 -27.58
CA GLN A 550 -2.64 -20.49 -27.05
C GLN A 550 -3.69 -21.26 -27.88
N SER A 551 -3.21 -22.16 -28.73
CA SER A 551 -4.00 -23.07 -29.56
C SER A 551 -4.62 -24.19 -28.73
#